data_AF-A0A127PAQ3-F1
#
_entry.id   AF-A0A127PAQ3-F1
#
_cell.length_a   1.000
_cell.length_b   1.000
_cell.length_c   1.000
_cell.angle_alpha   90.00
_cell.angle_beta   90.00
_cell.angle_gamma   90.00
#
_symmetry.space_group_name_H-M   'P 1'
#
loop_
_entity.id
_entity.type
_entity.pdbx_description
1 polymer ?
#
loop_
_entity_poly.entity_id
_entity_poly.type
_entity_poly.pdbx_seq_one_letter_code
_entity_poly.pdbx_strand_id
1 'polypeptide(L)'
;MVLTLLTAFAAAPVFADNGSAAVAPAATAGAQDLFARPLTLRGTLGDAQIEMHLQLKPDPTEGIQGTYVIVGQSAKILLAGESDNADVIMEESINGKDVSGEWAGKLVGDTFSGTWSTTDDAVTKPFALTVQAARSAQ
;
A
#
# COMPACT_ATOMS: atom_id res chain seq x y z
N MET A 1 45.58 -52.83 20.49
CA MET A 1 44.14 -52.52 20.56
C MET A 1 44.02 -51.04 20.85
N VAL A 2 43.36 -50.30 19.94
CA VAL A 2 42.77 -48.95 20.13
C VAL A 2 43.76 -47.80 20.30
N LEU A 3 43.60 -46.61 19.73
CA LEU A 3 42.80 -46.05 18.62
C LEU A 3 43.28 -44.59 18.51
N THR A 4 43.50 -44.12 17.30
CA THR A 4 43.84 -42.74 16.92
C THR A 4 42.91 -41.71 17.57
N LEU A 5 43.45 -40.62 18.14
CA LEU A 5 42.66 -39.45 18.51
C LEU A 5 43.08 -38.22 17.71
N LEU A 6 42.07 -37.59 17.11
CA LEU A 6 42.12 -36.45 16.22
C LEU A 6 42.65 -35.17 16.90
N THR A 7 43.29 -34.36 16.06
CA THR A 7 43.58 -32.94 16.24
C THR A 7 42.34 -32.09 16.52
N ALA A 8 42.48 -31.06 17.37
CA ALA A 8 41.71 -29.83 17.25
C ALA A 8 42.54 -28.62 17.71
N PHE A 9 42.83 -27.72 16.76
CA PHE A 9 43.37 -26.39 16.99
C PHE A 9 42.25 -25.50 17.54
N ALA A 10 42.47 -24.85 18.69
CA ALA A 10 41.57 -23.82 19.21
C ALA A 10 42.26 -22.45 19.10
N ALA A 11 41.73 -21.59 18.23
CA ALA A 11 42.00 -20.16 18.27
C ALA A 11 40.87 -19.39 17.55
N ALA A 12 40.15 -18.55 18.27
CA ALA A 12 39.53 -17.35 17.71
C ALA A 12 39.35 -16.30 18.81
N PRO A 13 39.80 -15.05 18.61
CA PRO A 13 39.53 -13.93 19.51
C PRO A 13 38.20 -13.23 19.18
N VAL A 14 37.76 -12.50 20.20
CA VAL A 14 36.65 -11.56 20.40
C VAL A 14 36.29 -10.68 19.19
N PHE A 15 34.98 -10.51 18.95
CA PHE A 15 34.37 -9.19 18.71
C PHE A 15 32.95 -9.18 19.29
N ALA A 16 32.70 -8.24 20.21
CA ALA A 16 31.36 -7.79 20.55
C ALA A 16 30.96 -6.72 19.53
N ASP A 17 29.74 -6.80 18.99
CA ASP A 17 29.08 -5.65 18.39
C ASP A 17 27.56 -5.72 18.63
N ASN A 18 27.03 -4.60 19.09
CA ASN A 18 25.62 -4.35 19.37
C ASN A 18 24.91 -4.01 18.06
N GLY A 19 24.37 -5.02 17.38
CA GLY A 19 23.57 -4.84 16.17
C GLY A 19 22.08 -4.77 16.45
N SER A 20 21.58 -3.60 16.83
CA SER A 20 20.16 -3.26 16.74
C SER A 20 19.71 -3.45 15.28
N ALA A 21 19.00 -4.54 14.99
CA ALA A 21 18.41 -4.77 13.67
C ALA A 21 17.12 -3.96 13.54
N ALA A 22 17.26 -2.64 13.52
CA ALA A 22 16.27 -1.71 13.00
C ALA A 22 16.89 -1.05 11.77
N VAL A 23 16.69 -1.67 10.60
CA VAL A 23 16.97 -1.02 9.32
C VAL A 23 15.94 -1.45 8.30
N ALA A 24 14.86 -0.68 8.25
CA ALA A 24 14.21 -0.38 6.97
C ALA A 24 13.92 1.14 6.91
N PRO A 25 14.91 2.01 6.69
CA PRO A 25 14.66 3.40 6.36
C PRO A 25 14.71 3.55 4.84
N ALA A 26 13.60 3.24 4.18
CA ALA A 26 13.40 3.58 2.76
C ALA A 26 11.92 3.69 2.37
N ALA A 27 10.99 3.13 3.15
CA ALA A 27 9.55 3.07 2.84
C ALA A 27 8.82 4.44 2.86
N THR A 28 9.49 5.54 3.23
CA THR A 28 8.83 6.81 3.52
C THR A 28 9.00 7.87 2.43
N ALA A 29 10.00 7.81 1.56
CA ALA A 29 10.31 8.97 0.69
C ALA A 29 9.40 9.07 -0.56
N GLY A 30 9.08 7.94 -1.22
CA GLY A 30 8.29 7.95 -2.46
C GLY A 30 6.78 8.11 -2.24
N ALA A 31 6.26 7.48 -1.18
CA ALA A 31 4.86 7.53 -0.78
C ALA A 31 4.36 8.96 -0.47
N GLN A 32 5.22 9.73 0.21
CA GLN A 32 4.86 11.04 0.74
C GLN A 32 4.64 12.10 -0.35
N ASP A 33 5.25 11.96 -1.52
CA ASP A 33 5.12 12.95 -2.59
C ASP A 33 3.79 12.78 -3.35
N LEU A 34 3.42 11.54 -3.68
CA LEU A 34 2.18 11.24 -4.41
C LEU A 34 0.92 11.70 -3.68
N PHE A 35 0.92 11.57 -2.35
CA PHE A 35 -0.23 11.88 -1.50
C PHE A 35 0.00 13.11 -0.61
N ALA A 36 1.00 13.94 -0.93
CA ALA A 36 1.29 15.20 -0.23
C ALA A 36 0.08 16.14 -0.16
N ARG A 37 -0.86 15.97 -1.10
CA ARG A 37 -2.17 16.61 -1.09
C ARG A 37 -3.25 15.55 -1.22
N PRO A 38 -4.44 15.76 -0.61
CA PRO A 38 -5.58 14.91 -0.86
C PRO A 38 -5.89 14.83 -2.36
N LEU A 39 -6.04 13.62 -2.86
CA LEU A 39 -6.37 13.32 -4.25
C LEU A 39 -7.85 13.02 -4.36
N THR A 40 -8.45 13.46 -5.46
CA THR A 40 -9.76 12.98 -5.92
C THR A 40 -9.54 12.32 -7.27
N LEU A 41 -9.95 11.08 -7.43
CA LEU A 41 -9.77 10.29 -8.64
C LEU A 41 -11.14 9.84 -9.16
N ARG A 42 -11.30 9.77 -10.48
CA ARG A 42 -12.52 9.27 -11.13
C ARG A 42 -12.19 8.34 -12.28
N GLY A 43 -13.02 7.33 -12.49
CA GLY A 43 -12.88 6.40 -13.59
C GLY A 43 -13.64 5.12 -13.31
N THR A 44 -13.09 3.97 -13.72
CA THR A 44 -13.79 2.69 -13.68
C THR A 44 -13.21 1.70 -12.67
N LEU A 45 -14.09 0.86 -12.11
CA LEU A 45 -13.81 -0.39 -11.42
C LEU A 45 -14.68 -1.48 -12.06
N GLY A 46 -14.08 -2.30 -12.92
CA GLY A 46 -14.83 -3.11 -13.89
C GLY A 46 -15.73 -2.22 -14.74
N ASP A 47 -17.02 -2.54 -14.78
CA ASP A 47 -18.02 -1.75 -15.51
C ASP A 47 -18.59 -0.56 -14.71
N ALA A 48 -18.25 -0.45 -13.43
CA ALA A 48 -18.78 0.60 -12.56
C ALA A 48 -17.95 1.88 -12.67
N GLN A 49 -18.62 3.04 -12.76
CA GLN A 49 -17.97 4.34 -12.57
C GLN A 49 -17.84 4.63 -11.08
N ILE A 50 -16.67 5.10 -10.64
CA ILE A 50 -16.41 5.42 -9.23
C ILE A 50 -15.74 6.80 -9.07
N GLU A 51 -15.93 7.39 -7.90
CA GLU A 51 -15.12 8.51 -7.40
C GLU A 51 -14.41 8.07 -6.12
N MET A 52 -13.10 8.29 -6.07
CA MET A 52 -12.22 7.89 -4.97
C MET A 52 -11.52 9.12 -4.40
N HIS A 53 -11.41 9.19 -3.08
CA HIS A 53 -10.63 10.20 -2.38
C HIS A 53 -9.55 9.50 -1.56
N LEU A 54 -8.29 9.88 -1.76
CA LEU A 54 -7.12 9.32 -1.07
C LEU A 54 -6.31 10.45 -0.42
N GLN A 55 -5.72 10.18 0.73
CA GLN A 55 -4.80 11.09 1.43
C GLN A 55 -3.90 10.31 2.37
N LEU A 56 -2.79 10.92 2.81
CA LEU A 56 -2.02 10.40 3.94
C LEU A 56 -2.88 10.32 5.21
N LYS A 57 -2.61 9.32 6.05
CA LYS A 57 -3.13 9.31 7.42
C LYS A 57 -2.53 10.44 8.25
N PRO A 58 -3.16 10.82 9.37
CA PRO A 58 -2.67 11.90 10.23
C PRO A 58 -1.23 11.68 10.69
N ASP A 59 -0.88 10.43 10.98
CA ASP A 59 0.50 9.98 11.05
C ASP A 59 0.91 9.44 9.66
N PRO A 60 1.80 10.12 8.91
CA PRO A 60 2.23 9.68 7.59
C PRO A 60 2.92 8.31 7.58
N THR A 61 3.43 7.85 8.74
CA THR A 61 4.05 6.53 8.87
C THR A 61 3.03 5.39 8.88
N GLU A 62 1.75 5.69 9.13
CA GLU A 62 0.66 4.71 9.10
C GLU A 62 0.09 4.48 7.69
N GLY A 63 0.61 5.18 6.68
CA GLY A 63 0.27 5.01 5.28
C GLY A 63 -0.85 5.95 4.79
N ILE A 64 -1.64 5.46 3.84
CA ILE A 64 -2.74 6.19 3.21
C ILE A 64 -4.10 5.72 3.73
N GLN A 65 -5.06 6.60 3.65
CA GLN A 65 -6.46 6.33 3.91
C GLN A 65 -7.33 7.00 2.85
N GLY A 66 -8.54 6.50 2.71
CA GLY A 66 -9.44 7.08 1.75
C GLY A 66 -10.80 6.43 1.76
N THR A 67 -11.55 6.79 0.74
CA THR A 67 -12.88 6.24 0.50
C THR A 67 -13.22 6.30 -0.97
N TYR A 68 -14.10 5.42 -1.43
CA TYR A 68 -14.71 5.57 -2.74
C TYR A 68 -16.23 5.38 -2.68
N VAL A 69 -16.89 5.89 -3.72
CA VAL A 69 -18.32 5.69 -3.98
C VAL A 69 -18.51 5.21 -5.40
N ILE A 70 -19.46 4.31 -5.61
CA ILE A 70 -19.93 3.96 -6.94
C ILE A 70 -20.93 5.03 -7.38
N VAL A 71 -20.76 5.58 -8.59
CA VAL A 71 -21.63 6.62 -9.12
C VAL A 71 -23.09 6.13 -9.13
N GLY A 72 -23.98 6.95 -8.59
CA GLY A 72 -25.39 6.61 -8.41
C GLY A 72 -25.71 5.88 -7.10
N GLN A 73 -24.71 5.56 -6.29
CA GLN A 73 -24.87 5.01 -4.94
C GLN A 73 -24.43 6.03 -3.88
N SER A 74 -25.03 5.95 -2.70
CA SER A 74 -24.69 6.81 -1.55
C SER A 74 -23.73 6.14 -0.55
N ALA A 75 -23.51 4.83 -0.68
CA ALA A 75 -22.66 4.08 0.23
C ALA A 75 -21.19 4.49 0.04
N LYS A 76 -20.55 4.91 1.14
CA LYS A 76 -19.12 5.23 1.19
C LYS A 76 -18.37 3.98 1.64
N ILE A 77 -17.42 3.56 0.82
CA ILE A 77 -16.58 2.38 1.09
C ILE A 77 -15.22 2.88 1.56
N LEU A 78 -14.70 2.30 2.64
CA LEU A 78 -13.46 2.74 3.27
C LEU A 78 -12.25 2.07 2.61
N LEU A 79 -11.14 2.81 2.57
CA LEU A 79 -9.85 2.33 2.08
C LEU A 79 -8.76 2.66 3.10
N ALA A 80 -7.86 1.72 3.33
CA ALA A 80 -6.63 1.93 4.08
C ALA A 80 -5.50 1.17 3.39
N GLY A 81 -4.29 1.72 3.35
CA GLY A 81 -3.21 1.03 2.67
C GLY A 81 -1.90 1.78 2.74
N GLU A 82 -1.02 1.47 1.81
CA GLU A 82 0.29 2.06 1.69
C GLU A 82 0.67 2.24 0.21
N SER A 83 1.72 3.01 0.01
CA SER A 83 2.30 3.22 -1.31
C SER A 83 3.81 3.16 -1.21
N ASP A 84 4.46 2.63 -2.23
CA ASP A 84 5.91 2.67 -2.38
C ASP A 84 6.26 3.03 -3.82
N ASN A 85 6.99 4.14 -4.01
CA ASN A 85 7.20 4.75 -5.32
C ASN A 85 5.85 4.95 -6.04
N ALA A 86 5.65 4.29 -7.19
CA ALA A 86 4.40 4.33 -7.93
C ALA A 86 3.41 3.24 -7.50
N ASP A 87 3.84 2.22 -6.77
CA ASP A 87 2.99 1.12 -6.32
C ASP A 87 2.08 1.57 -5.18
N VAL A 88 0.83 1.14 -5.23
CA VAL A 88 -0.19 1.42 -4.22
C VAL A 88 -0.95 0.13 -3.96
N ILE A 89 -1.00 -0.25 -2.69
CA ILE A 89 -1.81 -1.38 -2.21
C ILE A 89 -2.77 -0.90 -1.13
N MET A 90 -4.02 -1.34 -1.17
CA MET A 90 -5.04 -0.93 -0.20
C MET A 90 -6.00 -2.06 0.11
N GLU A 91 -6.49 -2.08 1.33
CA GLU A 91 -7.62 -2.87 1.79
C GLU A 91 -8.89 -2.05 1.73
N GLU A 92 -9.98 -2.72 1.33
CA GLU A 92 -11.32 -2.18 1.31
C GLU A 92 -12.10 -2.64 2.53
N SER A 93 -12.92 -1.76 3.10
CA SER A 93 -13.94 -2.15 4.06
C SER A 93 -15.28 -1.46 3.80
N ILE A 94 -16.32 -2.25 3.55
CA ILE A 94 -17.70 -1.77 3.41
C ILE A 94 -18.41 -1.51 4.74
N ASN A 95 -17.89 -2.05 5.85
CA ASN A 95 -18.50 -1.96 7.18
C ASN A 95 -17.60 -1.31 8.24
N GLY A 96 -16.36 -0.94 7.87
CA GLY A 96 -15.36 -0.35 8.73
C GLY A 96 -14.76 -1.30 9.77
N LYS A 97 -14.91 -2.60 9.58
CA LYS A 97 -14.40 -3.63 10.50
C LYS A 97 -13.70 -4.76 9.77
N ASP A 98 -14.35 -5.32 8.76
CA ASP A 98 -13.86 -6.48 8.02
C ASP A 98 -13.32 -6.03 6.66
N VAL A 99 -12.28 -6.72 6.16
CA VAL A 99 -11.76 -6.51 4.81
C VAL A 99 -12.70 -7.16 3.81
N SER A 100 -13.21 -6.38 2.86
CA SER A 100 -14.15 -6.82 1.81
C SER A 100 -13.51 -6.94 0.43
N GLY A 101 -12.30 -6.44 0.25
CA GLY A 101 -11.55 -6.54 -0.99
C GLY A 101 -10.18 -5.91 -0.88
N GLU A 102 -9.36 -6.13 -1.91
CA GLU A 102 -7.96 -5.70 -1.97
C GLU A 102 -7.72 -4.97 -3.28
N TRP A 103 -6.96 -3.88 -3.23
CA TRP A 103 -6.55 -3.08 -4.36
C TRP A 103 -5.04 -3.20 -4.53
N ALA A 104 -4.58 -3.48 -5.75
CA ALA A 104 -3.17 -3.43 -6.12
C ALA A 104 -3.03 -2.70 -7.45
N GLY A 105 -2.23 -1.63 -7.49
CA GLY A 105 -2.05 -0.86 -8.71
C GLY A 105 -0.87 0.10 -8.67
N LYS A 106 -0.76 0.91 -9.71
CA LYS A 106 0.27 1.93 -9.84
C LYS A 106 -0.32 3.30 -10.15
N LEU A 107 0.15 4.33 -9.46
CA LEU A 107 -0.13 5.74 -9.75
C LEU A 107 1.04 6.34 -10.53
N VAL A 108 0.85 6.56 -11.82
CA VAL A 108 1.86 7.10 -12.74
C VAL A 108 1.30 8.34 -13.43
N GLY A 109 1.93 9.49 -13.21
CA GLY A 109 1.36 10.77 -13.60
C GLY A 109 -0.01 10.97 -12.93
N ASP A 110 -1.04 11.25 -13.72
CA ASP A 110 -2.40 11.44 -13.23
C ASP A 110 -3.25 10.16 -13.27
N THR A 111 -2.67 8.98 -13.56
CA THR A 111 -3.43 7.73 -13.72
C THR A 111 -3.10 6.74 -12.61
N PHE A 112 -4.11 6.33 -11.86
CA PHE A 112 -4.06 5.20 -10.94
C PHE A 112 -4.79 4.00 -11.56
N SER A 113 -4.06 2.94 -11.88
CA SER A 113 -4.63 1.77 -12.54
C SER A 113 -4.09 0.46 -11.96
N GLY A 114 -4.90 -0.58 -12.02
CA GLY A 114 -4.53 -1.89 -11.50
C GLY A 114 -5.72 -2.82 -11.38
N THR A 115 -5.72 -3.58 -10.29
CA THR A 115 -6.66 -4.66 -10.04
C THR A 115 -7.25 -4.56 -8.64
N TRP A 116 -8.55 -4.79 -8.55
CA TRP A 116 -9.27 -5.08 -7.32
C TRP A 116 -9.60 -6.57 -7.25
N SER A 117 -9.48 -7.19 -6.09
CA SER A 117 -9.86 -8.59 -5.85
C SER A 117 -10.71 -8.76 -4.59
N THR A 118 -11.52 -9.81 -4.53
CA THR A 118 -12.02 -10.33 -3.25
C THR A 118 -10.85 -10.92 -2.45
N THR A 119 -10.99 -11.02 -1.12
CA THR A 119 -9.93 -11.53 -0.23
C THR A 119 -9.54 -12.99 -0.45
N ASP A 120 -10.35 -13.73 -1.21
CA ASP A 120 -10.09 -15.11 -1.65
C ASP A 120 -9.69 -15.22 -3.12
N ASP A 121 -9.46 -14.07 -3.79
CA ASP A 121 -9.16 -13.94 -5.22
C ASP A 121 -10.20 -14.56 -6.17
N ALA A 122 -11.40 -14.91 -5.69
CA ALA A 122 -12.43 -15.53 -6.52
C ALA A 122 -13.03 -14.56 -7.56
N VAL A 123 -13.03 -13.26 -7.25
CA VAL A 123 -13.48 -12.20 -8.17
C VAL A 123 -12.40 -11.15 -8.30
N THR A 124 -12.08 -10.81 -9.54
CA THR A 124 -11.09 -9.80 -9.87
C THR A 124 -11.66 -8.79 -10.87
N LYS A 125 -11.40 -7.50 -10.67
CA LYS A 125 -11.86 -6.41 -11.54
C LYS A 125 -10.70 -5.48 -11.89
N PRO A 126 -10.50 -5.11 -13.16
CA PRO A 126 -9.56 -4.05 -13.49
C PRO A 126 -10.11 -2.70 -13.02
N PHE A 127 -9.23 -1.76 -12.69
CA PHE A 127 -9.61 -0.38 -12.47
C PHE A 127 -8.66 0.58 -13.18
N ALA A 128 -9.18 1.74 -13.56
CA ALA A 128 -8.39 2.85 -14.08
C ALA A 128 -9.06 4.16 -13.68
N LEU A 129 -8.36 4.97 -12.90
CA LEU A 129 -8.83 6.22 -12.34
C LEU A 129 -7.87 7.35 -12.72
N THR A 130 -8.42 8.52 -12.97
CA THR A 130 -7.64 9.72 -13.28
C THR A 130 -7.77 10.72 -12.14
N VAL A 131 -6.64 11.24 -11.69
CA VAL A 131 -6.57 12.36 -10.74
C VAL A 131 -7.30 13.55 -11.34
N GLN A 132 -8.28 14.05 -10.60
CA GLN A 132 -9.01 15.24 -10.97
C GLN A 132 -8.20 16.44 -10.52
N ALA A 133 -7.89 17.35 -11.45
CA ALA A 133 -7.28 18.62 -11.10
C ALA A 133 -8.11 19.29 -9.99
N ALA A 134 -7.45 19.72 -8.92
CA ALA A 134 -8.10 20.53 -7.91
C ALA A 134 -8.71 21.74 -8.63
N ARG A 135 -10.04 21.89 -8.60
CA ARG A 135 -10.65 23.11 -9.11
C ARG A 135 -10.06 24.26 -8.30
N SER A 136 -9.29 25.12 -8.95
CA SER A 136 -8.98 26.43 -8.40
C SER A 136 -10.32 27.07 -8.06
N ALA A 137 -10.54 27.40 -6.79
CA ALA A 137 -11.66 28.26 -6.41
C ALA A 137 -11.50 29.55 -7.22
N GLN A 138 -12.46 29.81 -8.11
CA GLN A 138 -12.53 31.05 -8.89
C GLN A 138 -13.37 32.07 -8.13
#